data_AF-I1YGD1-F1
#
_entry.id   AF-I1YGD1-F1
#
_cell.length_a   1.000
_cell.length_b   1.000
_cell.length_c   1.000
_cell.angle_alpha   90.00
_cell.angle_beta   90.00
_cell.angle_gamma   90.00
#
_symmetry.space_group_name_H-M   'P 1'
#
loop_
_entity.id
_entity.type
_entity.pdbx_description
1 polymer ?
#
loop_
_entity_poly.entity_id
_entity_poly.type
_entity_poly.pdbx_seq_one_letter_code
_entity_poly.pdbx_strand_id
1 'polypeptide(L)'
;MSQRRQLIQLVHIGADRLFSDEESRRDWQEQHTGKRSCSKMTDRELEQLVRVLRDAKVITKRSPKRAGRKPVNPSPYMKKIEALLADMGLSWQYAESIAFRITGGNGEKTLGRPGMQRLEWVHERKHFESIIAALEVEQKKRKLLADIEYLLDALNLDVSYVEHLISGRKDADKWRRNPSLLIAIVDSLNEKLEFEYAAQ
;
A
#
# COMPACT_ATOMS: atom_id res chain seq x y z
N MET A 1 -12.36 17.59 12.01
CA MET A 1 -11.95 16.92 13.26
C MET A 1 -10.46 17.19 13.45
N SER A 2 -10.04 17.81 14.56
CA SER A 2 -8.61 18.03 14.82
C SER A 2 -7.88 16.71 15.10
N GLN A 3 -6.58 16.63 14.78
CA GLN A 3 -5.73 15.46 15.02
C GLN A 3 -5.80 15.00 16.48
N ARG A 4 -5.69 15.93 17.43
CA ARG A 4 -5.87 15.68 18.86
C ARG A 4 -7.18 14.99 19.20
N ARG A 5 -8.31 15.46 18.66
CA ARG A 5 -9.63 14.86 18.90
C ARG A 5 -9.72 13.43 18.36
N GLN A 6 -9.05 13.15 17.23
CA GLN A 6 -8.98 11.80 16.68
C GLN A 6 -8.13 10.86 17.56
N LEU A 7 -7.00 11.35 18.08
CA LEU A 7 -6.14 10.57 18.98
C LEU A 7 -6.88 10.22 20.27
N ILE A 8 -7.53 11.19 20.92
CA ILE A 8 -8.34 10.95 22.12
C ILE A 8 -9.43 9.91 21.83
N GLN A 9 -10.13 10.02 20.70
CA GLN A 9 -11.14 9.05 20.31
C GLN A 9 -10.58 7.63 20.14
N LEU A 10 -9.39 7.49 19.53
CA LEU A 10 -8.74 6.19 19.38
C LEU A 10 -8.31 5.59 20.72
N VAL A 11 -7.81 6.42 21.65
CA VAL A 11 -7.47 5.98 23.00
C VAL A 11 -8.71 5.47 23.73
N HIS A 12 -9.85 6.18 23.67
CA HIS A 12 -11.10 5.70 24.26
C HIS A 12 -11.56 4.38 23.64
N ILE A 13 -11.65 4.29 22.32
CA ILE A 13 -12.08 3.05 21.63
C ILE A 13 -11.18 1.87 21.97
N GLY A 14 -9.86 2.08 22.02
CA GLY A 14 -8.92 1.01 22.35
C GLY A 14 -8.97 0.62 23.82
N ALA A 15 -9.08 1.58 24.72
CA ALA A 15 -9.19 1.33 26.15
C ALA A 15 -10.47 0.58 26.51
N ASP A 16 -11.62 0.96 25.93
CA ASP A 16 -12.92 0.29 26.16
C ASP A 16 -12.90 -1.19 25.74
N ARG A 17 -11.98 -1.59 24.85
CA ARG A 17 -11.81 -2.97 24.40
C ARG A 17 -10.80 -3.75 25.24
N LEU A 18 -9.88 -3.06 25.91
CA LEU A 18 -8.79 -3.66 26.67
C LEU A 18 -9.12 -3.78 28.16
N PHE A 19 -9.92 -2.85 28.69
CA PHE A 19 -10.27 -2.78 30.11
C PHE A 19 -11.77 -2.92 30.30
N SER A 20 -12.15 -3.68 31.32
CA SER A 20 -13.54 -3.87 31.75
C SER A 20 -14.07 -2.74 32.63
N ASP A 21 -13.17 -1.94 33.22
CA ASP A 21 -13.50 -0.89 34.17
C ASP A 21 -12.64 0.37 33.98
N GLU A 22 -13.18 1.48 34.49
CA GLU A 22 -12.60 2.82 34.34
C GLU A 22 -11.34 3.05 35.18
N GLU A 23 -11.17 2.36 36.31
CA GLU A 23 -10.00 2.53 37.18
C GLU A 23 -8.78 1.87 36.55
N SER A 24 -8.92 0.65 36.03
CA SER A 24 -7.89 -0.04 35.26
C SER A 24 -7.43 0.77 34.05
N ARG A 25 -8.36 1.45 33.36
CA ARG A 25 -8.04 2.35 32.25
C ARG A 25 -7.20 3.55 32.71
N ARG A 26 -7.53 4.15 33.87
CA ARG A 26 -6.82 5.32 34.40
C ARG A 26 -5.42 4.95 34.89
N ASP A 27 -5.27 3.78 35.51
CA ASP A 27 -3.97 3.26 35.94
C ASP A 27 -3.06 2.98 34.75
N TRP A 28 -3.60 2.36 33.69
CA TRP A 28 -2.87 2.16 32.45
C TRP A 28 -2.42 3.50 31.82
N GLN A 29 -3.28 4.51 31.79
CA GLN A 29 -2.91 5.84 31.29
C GLN A 29 -1.80 6.48 32.13
N GLU A 30 -1.88 6.36 33.45
CA GLU A 30 -0.87 6.87 34.36
C GLU A 30 0.49 6.18 34.20
N GLN A 31 0.49 4.85 34.05
CA GLN A 31 1.72 4.08 33.82
C GLN A 31 2.45 4.51 32.54
N HIS A 32 1.72 4.89 31.49
CA HIS A 32 2.31 5.19 30.19
C HIS A 32 2.60 6.67 29.98
N THR A 33 1.86 7.58 30.61
CA THR A 33 1.99 9.03 30.38
C THR A 33 2.09 9.87 31.66
N GLY A 34 2.05 9.26 32.85
CA GLY A 34 2.00 9.95 34.14
C GLY A 34 0.70 10.73 34.38
N LYS A 35 -0.36 10.47 33.61
CA LYS A 35 -1.62 11.24 33.66
C LYS A 35 -2.82 10.32 33.58
N ARG A 36 -3.79 10.55 34.47
CA ARG A 36 -5.05 9.79 34.54
C ARG A 36 -6.18 10.32 33.61
N SER A 37 -5.88 11.25 32.70
CA SER A 37 -6.88 11.82 31.79
C SER A 37 -6.29 12.28 30.47
N CYS A 38 -6.91 11.85 29.36
CA CYS A 38 -6.58 12.29 28.01
C CYS A 38 -6.67 13.81 27.81
N SER A 39 -7.51 14.52 28.57
CA SER A 39 -7.60 15.99 28.47
C SER A 39 -6.33 16.69 28.94
N LYS A 40 -5.59 16.08 29.89
CA LYS A 40 -4.33 16.58 30.44
C LYS A 40 -3.10 16.15 29.60
N MET A 41 -3.28 15.25 28.65
CA MET A 41 -2.18 14.68 27.86
C MET A 41 -1.76 15.60 26.72
N THR A 42 -0.48 15.57 26.36
CA THR A 42 0.05 16.19 25.14
C THR A 42 -0.31 15.34 23.91
N ASP A 43 -0.21 15.92 22.71
CA ASP A 43 -0.47 15.14 21.48
C ASP A 43 0.52 13.98 21.32
N ARG A 44 1.77 14.14 21.76
CA ARG A 44 2.78 13.07 21.76
C ARG A 44 2.43 11.92 22.70
N GLU A 45 1.96 12.24 23.90
CA GLU A 45 1.51 11.23 24.87
C GLU A 45 0.28 10.47 24.34
N LEU A 46 -0.65 11.16 23.67
CA LEU A 46 -1.79 10.52 23.02
C LEU A 46 -1.36 9.61 21.85
N GLU A 47 -0.38 10.02 21.06
CA GLU A 47 0.21 9.20 19.99
C GLU A 47 0.91 7.95 20.53
N GLN A 48 1.62 8.08 21.66
CA GLN A 48 2.24 6.95 22.36
C GLN A 48 1.19 5.91 22.79
N LEU A 49 0.09 6.34 23.44
CA LEU A 49 -0.99 5.43 23.83
C LEU A 49 -1.64 4.75 22.63
N VAL A 50 -1.88 5.48 21.54
CA VAL A 50 -2.40 4.89 20.29
C VAL A 50 -1.44 3.86 19.71
N ARG A 51 -0.12 4.07 19.81
CA ARG A 51 0.87 3.08 19.37
C ARG A 51 0.79 1.81 20.21
N VAL A 52 0.76 1.92 21.54
CA VAL A 52 0.61 0.78 22.45
C VAL A 52 -0.65 -0.04 22.11
N LEU A 53 -1.77 0.63 21.86
CA LEU A 53 -3.03 -0.03 21.49
C LEU A 53 -2.99 -0.71 20.10
N ARG A 54 -2.18 -0.20 19.17
CA ARG A 54 -1.94 -0.83 17.86
C ARG A 54 -1.03 -2.03 17.96
N ASP A 55 0.02 -1.94 18.78
CA ASP A 55 0.98 -3.02 19.01
C ASP A 55 0.28 -4.20 19.71
N ALA A 56 -0.65 -3.91 20.64
CA ALA A 56 -1.56 -4.88 21.23
C ALA A 56 -2.68 -5.38 20.28
N LYS A 57 -2.72 -4.90 19.03
CA LYS A 57 -3.73 -5.22 18.00
C LYS A 57 -5.18 -4.95 18.40
N VAL A 58 -5.42 -4.12 19.42
CA VAL A 58 -6.75 -3.78 19.94
C VAL A 58 -7.47 -2.76 19.06
N ILE A 59 -6.69 -1.83 18.47
CA ILE A 59 -7.15 -0.91 17.45
C ILE A 59 -6.44 -1.19 16.13
N THR A 60 -7.21 -1.62 15.13
CA THR A 60 -6.71 -1.74 13.76
C THR A 60 -6.90 -0.43 13.02
N LYS A 61 -6.05 -0.18 12.01
CA LYS A 61 -6.34 0.87 11.04
C LYS A 61 -7.72 0.55 10.46
N ARG A 62 -8.70 1.46 10.63
CA ARG A 62 -10.06 1.23 10.10
C ARG A 62 -9.93 0.78 8.65
N SER A 63 -10.38 -0.44 8.37
CA SER A 63 -10.57 -0.87 6.99
C SER A 63 -11.41 0.21 6.33
N PRO A 64 -10.96 0.81 5.22
CA PRO A 64 -11.73 1.85 4.56
C PRO A 64 -13.11 1.26 4.28
N LYS A 65 -14.19 2.00 4.60
CA LYS A 65 -15.60 1.53 4.63
C LYS A 65 -16.09 0.85 3.33
N ARG A 66 -15.27 0.81 2.28
CA ARG A 66 -15.56 0.30 0.94
C ARG A 66 -14.57 -0.76 0.47
N ALA A 67 -13.73 -1.30 1.36
CA ALA A 67 -12.86 -2.40 1.00
C ALA A 67 -13.75 -3.55 0.48
N GLY A 68 -13.63 -3.89 -0.80
CA GLY A 68 -14.42 -4.95 -1.46
C GLY A 68 -15.71 -4.53 -2.15
N ARG A 69 -16.17 -3.27 -2.09
CA ARG A 69 -17.36 -2.85 -2.86
C ARG A 69 -17.00 -2.72 -4.34
N LYS A 70 -17.67 -3.49 -5.20
CA LYS A 70 -17.60 -3.34 -6.67
C LYS A 70 -18.24 -2.02 -7.12
N PRO A 71 -17.53 -1.19 -7.91
CA PRO A 71 -18.09 0.00 -8.53
C PRO A 71 -19.20 -0.38 -9.52
N VAL A 72 -20.33 0.32 -9.45
CA VAL A 72 -21.41 0.18 -10.45
C VAL A 72 -21.12 1.11 -11.61
N ASN A 73 -20.58 0.57 -12.70
CA ASN A 73 -20.34 1.28 -13.96
C ASN A 73 -20.60 0.32 -15.13
N PRO A 74 -21.47 0.67 -16.10
CA PRO A 74 -21.84 -0.23 -17.20
C PRO A 74 -20.73 -0.36 -18.28
N SER A 75 -19.63 0.39 -18.15
CA SER A 75 -18.52 0.38 -19.09
C SER A 75 -17.95 -1.05 -19.30
N PRO A 76 -17.72 -1.48 -20.56
CA PRO A 76 -17.19 -2.81 -20.84
C PRO A 76 -15.78 -3.03 -20.26
N TYR A 77 -15.04 -1.94 -20.04
CA TYR A 77 -13.68 -1.96 -19.48
C TYR A 77 -13.63 -2.39 -18.00
N MET A 78 -14.75 -2.32 -17.27
CA MET A 78 -14.82 -2.69 -15.86
C MET A 78 -14.49 -4.17 -15.62
N LYS A 79 -14.87 -5.05 -16.55
CA LYS A 79 -14.55 -6.49 -16.44
C LYS A 79 -13.06 -6.75 -16.52
N LYS A 80 -12.34 -6.05 -17.41
CA LYS A 80 -10.88 -6.17 -17.53
C LYS A 80 -10.18 -5.63 -16.28
N ILE A 81 -10.66 -4.51 -15.74
CA ILE A 81 -10.14 -3.96 -14.47
C ILE A 81 -10.37 -4.95 -13.32
N GLU A 82 -11.56 -5.56 -13.23
CA GLU A 82 -11.87 -6.59 -12.23
C GLU A 82 -10.93 -7.78 -12.30
N ALA A 83 -10.71 -8.31 -13.51
CA ALA A 83 -9.80 -9.45 -13.73
C ALA A 83 -8.37 -9.12 -13.29
N LEU A 84 -7.82 -7.98 -13.74
CA LEU A 84 -6.46 -7.55 -13.34
C LEU A 84 -6.33 -7.37 -11.83
N LEU A 85 -7.35 -6.82 -11.17
CA LEU A 85 -7.36 -6.67 -9.72
C LEU A 85 -7.42 -8.02 -9.02
N ALA A 86 -8.28 -8.94 -9.48
CA ALA A 86 -8.41 -10.28 -8.91
C ALA A 86 -7.11 -11.08 -9.04
N ASP A 87 -6.49 -11.07 -10.23
CA ASP A 87 -5.20 -11.75 -10.48
C ASP A 87 -4.09 -11.26 -9.54
N MET A 88 -4.11 -9.97 -9.19
CA MET A 88 -3.12 -9.36 -8.28
C MET A 88 -3.53 -9.36 -6.80
N GLY A 89 -4.72 -9.87 -6.45
CA GLY A 89 -5.25 -9.79 -5.09
C GLY A 89 -5.50 -8.37 -4.59
N LEU A 90 -5.84 -7.43 -5.49
CA LEU A 90 -6.01 -6.02 -5.20
C LEU A 90 -7.48 -5.60 -5.06
N SER A 91 -7.72 -4.60 -4.22
CA SER A 91 -9.05 -4.03 -4.02
C SER A 91 -9.42 -3.02 -5.11
N TRP A 92 -10.72 -2.81 -5.34
CA TRP A 92 -11.24 -1.75 -6.21
C TRP A 92 -10.71 -0.35 -5.87
N GLN A 93 -10.42 -0.06 -4.60
CA GLN A 93 -9.84 1.23 -4.18
C GLN A 93 -8.45 1.48 -4.76
N TYR A 94 -7.69 0.41 -5.04
CA TYR A 94 -6.41 0.54 -5.71
C TYR A 94 -6.59 1.14 -7.12
N ALA A 95 -7.54 0.59 -7.89
CA ALA A 95 -7.88 1.13 -9.20
C ALA A 95 -8.52 2.52 -9.13
N GLU A 96 -9.33 2.84 -8.10
CA GLU A 96 -9.83 4.20 -7.86
C GLU A 96 -8.69 5.20 -7.63
N SER A 97 -7.61 4.80 -6.94
CA SER A 97 -6.43 5.66 -6.74
C SER A 97 -5.67 5.94 -8.05
N ILE A 98 -5.65 4.96 -8.96
CA ILE A 98 -5.09 5.11 -10.31
C ILE A 98 -5.97 6.05 -11.13
N ALA A 99 -7.29 5.84 -11.10
CA ALA A 99 -8.26 6.69 -11.79
C ALA A 99 -8.14 8.14 -11.35
N PHE A 100 -8.03 8.40 -10.05
CA PHE A 100 -7.82 9.75 -9.51
C PHE A 100 -6.60 10.44 -10.13
N ARG A 101 -5.46 9.75 -10.21
CA ARG A 101 -4.22 10.30 -10.78
C ARG A 101 -4.35 10.58 -12.29
N ILE A 102 -4.93 9.65 -13.03
CA ILE A 102 -5.08 9.74 -14.49
C ILE A 102 -6.03 10.86 -14.91
N THR A 103 -7.08 11.08 -14.13
CA THR A 103 -8.17 12.00 -14.50
C THR A 103 -8.00 13.43 -13.99
N GLY A 104 -6.95 13.73 -13.20
CA GLY A 104 -6.67 15.11 -12.79
C GLY A 104 -5.95 15.29 -11.44
N GLY A 105 -5.81 14.24 -10.64
CA GLY A 105 -5.13 14.31 -9.34
C GLY A 105 -5.73 15.39 -8.43
N ASN A 106 -4.90 16.17 -7.76
CA ASN A 106 -5.37 17.26 -6.90
C ASN A 106 -5.91 18.50 -7.66
N GLY A 107 -5.98 18.45 -9.00
CA GLY A 107 -6.57 19.52 -9.83
C GLY A 107 -5.64 20.70 -10.11
N GLU A 108 -4.35 20.60 -9.78
CA GLU A 108 -3.47 21.76 -9.69
C GLU A 108 -2.89 22.26 -11.03
N LYS A 109 -2.98 21.49 -12.13
CA LYS A 109 -2.22 21.80 -13.36
C LYS A 109 -3.00 21.96 -14.68
N THR A 110 -4.27 21.56 -14.80
CA THR A 110 -4.88 21.46 -16.15
C THR A 110 -6.34 21.88 -16.26
N LEU A 111 -7.19 21.55 -15.29
CA LEU A 111 -8.66 21.77 -15.39
C LEU A 111 -9.27 22.47 -14.16
N GLY A 112 -8.48 22.76 -13.11
CA GLY A 112 -8.97 23.33 -11.86
C GLY A 112 -9.95 22.42 -11.09
N ARG A 113 -10.10 21.17 -11.51
CA ARG A 113 -11.00 20.17 -10.92
C ARG A 113 -10.18 18.98 -10.40
N PRO A 114 -10.51 18.42 -9.22
CA PRO A 114 -9.87 17.21 -8.74
C PRO A 114 -10.21 16.02 -9.65
N GLY A 115 -9.29 15.07 -9.72
CA GLY A 115 -9.49 13.80 -10.41
C GLY A 115 -10.66 13.00 -9.83
N MET A 116 -11.19 12.11 -10.65
CA MET A 116 -12.30 11.22 -10.32
C MET A 116 -11.87 10.23 -9.24
N GLN A 117 -12.45 10.38 -8.05
CA GLN A 117 -12.14 9.52 -6.90
C GLN A 117 -12.81 8.14 -6.97
N ARG A 118 -13.70 7.92 -7.96
CA ARG A 118 -14.48 6.69 -8.10
C ARG A 118 -14.51 6.26 -9.55
N LEU A 119 -14.33 4.96 -9.77
CA LEU A 119 -14.45 4.36 -11.11
C LEU A 119 -15.86 4.50 -11.69
N GLU A 120 -16.88 4.60 -10.82
CA GLU A 120 -18.27 4.87 -11.21
C GLU A 120 -18.44 6.21 -11.96
N TRP A 121 -17.52 7.14 -11.76
CA TRP A 121 -17.55 8.49 -12.35
C TRP A 121 -16.63 8.61 -13.58
N VAL A 122 -15.92 7.53 -13.94
CA VAL A 122 -15.09 7.51 -15.14
C VAL A 122 -15.99 7.21 -16.35
N HIS A 123 -15.99 8.12 -17.32
CA HIS A 123 -16.84 8.02 -18.51
C HIS A 123 -16.04 7.99 -19.81
N GLU A 124 -14.85 8.60 -19.84
CA GLU A 124 -14.05 8.69 -21.07
C GLU A 124 -13.24 7.41 -21.32
N ARG A 125 -13.33 6.88 -22.54
CA ARG A 125 -12.61 5.68 -22.98
C ARG A 125 -11.10 5.75 -22.70
N LYS A 126 -10.45 6.87 -23.06
CA LYS A 126 -9.01 7.06 -22.83
C LYS A 126 -8.60 6.96 -21.36
N HIS A 127 -9.50 7.28 -20.43
CA HIS A 127 -9.22 7.15 -19.00
C HIS A 127 -9.25 5.67 -18.60
N PHE A 128 -10.23 4.89 -19.09
CA PHE A 128 -10.24 3.44 -18.88
C PHE A 128 -9.01 2.75 -19.47
N GLU A 129 -8.63 3.09 -20.70
CA GLU A 129 -7.44 2.54 -21.35
C GLU A 129 -6.17 2.86 -20.56
N SER A 130 -6.02 4.10 -20.09
CA SER A 130 -4.90 4.49 -19.23
C SER A 130 -4.91 3.75 -17.87
N ILE A 131 -6.08 3.54 -17.26
CA ILE A 131 -6.21 2.79 -15.99
C ILE A 131 -5.78 1.33 -16.19
N ILE A 132 -6.25 0.70 -17.28
CA ILE A 132 -5.91 -0.67 -17.63
C ILE A 132 -4.41 -0.80 -17.89
N ALA A 133 -3.83 0.10 -18.69
CA ALA A 133 -2.39 0.09 -18.97
C ALA A 133 -1.55 0.22 -17.68
N ALA A 134 -1.96 1.09 -16.76
CA ALA A 134 -1.30 1.23 -15.45
C ALA A 134 -1.40 -0.05 -14.60
N LEU A 135 -2.54 -0.76 -14.64
CA LEU A 135 -2.72 -2.04 -13.95
C LEU A 135 -1.91 -3.16 -14.59
N GLU A 136 -1.82 -3.23 -15.92
CA GLU A 136 -0.99 -4.20 -16.64
C GLU A 136 0.50 -4.00 -16.32
N VAL A 137 0.97 -2.75 -16.26
CA VAL A 137 2.34 -2.44 -15.83
C VAL A 137 2.56 -2.86 -14.37
N GLU A 138 1.59 -2.66 -13.49
CA GLU A 138 1.67 -3.13 -12.10
C GLU A 138 1.73 -4.67 -12.01
N GLN A 139 0.90 -5.37 -12.77
CA GLN A 139 0.89 -6.83 -12.84
C GLN A 139 2.24 -7.37 -13.35
N LYS A 140 2.79 -6.77 -14.42
CA LYS A 140 4.10 -7.12 -14.95
C LYS A 140 5.21 -6.95 -13.92
N LYS A 141 5.23 -5.83 -13.18
CA LYS A 141 6.25 -5.60 -12.13
C LYS A 141 6.16 -6.64 -11.02
N ARG A 142 4.95 -7.00 -10.58
CA ARG A 142 4.74 -8.01 -9.54
C ARG A 142 5.23 -9.38 -9.97
N LYS A 143 4.95 -9.76 -11.22
CA LYS A 143 5.47 -11.01 -11.79
C LYS A 143 7.00 -11.01 -11.80
N LEU A 144 7.62 -9.96 -12.33
CA LEU A 144 9.09 -9.86 -12.37
C LEU A 144 9.72 -9.90 -10.97
N LEU A 145 9.10 -9.26 -9.97
CA LEU A 145 9.57 -9.35 -8.58
C LEU A 145 9.51 -10.77 -8.03
N ALA A 146 8.41 -11.48 -8.30
CA ALA A 146 8.28 -12.89 -7.91
C ALA A 146 9.29 -13.78 -8.64
N ASP A 147 9.54 -13.53 -9.93
CA ASP A 147 10.55 -14.24 -10.71
C ASP A 147 11.96 -14.00 -10.12
N ILE A 148 12.28 -12.77 -9.72
CA ILE A 148 13.56 -12.45 -9.05
C ILE A 148 13.67 -13.19 -7.71
N GLU A 149 12.63 -13.18 -6.89
CA GLU A 149 12.63 -13.90 -5.60
C GLU A 149 12.86 -15.40 -5.79
N TYR A 150 12.20 -16.01 -6.79
CA TYR A 150 12.40 -17.41 -7.15
C TYR A 150 13.84 -17.69 -7.62
N LEU A 151 14.40 -16.85 -8.50
CA LEU A 151 15.74 -17.05 -9.05
C LEU A 151 16.83 -16.86 -7.98
N LEU A 152 16.66 -15.91 -7.07
CA LEU A 152 17.57 -15.73 -5.94
C LEU A 152 17.56 -16.97 -5.04
N ASP A 153 16.39 -17.52 -4.73
CA ASP A 153 16.27 -18.76 -3.95
C ASP A 153 16.94 -19.95 -4.66
N ALA A 154 16.67 -20.14 -5.96
CA ALA A 154 17.24 -21.22 -6.76
C ALA A 154 18.78 -21.17 -6.86
N LEU A 155 19.35 -19.96 -6.88
CA LEU A 155 20.80 -19.72 -6.91
C LEU A 155 21.43 -19.63 -5.51
N ASN A 156 20.64 -19.76 -4.45
CA ASN A 156 21.06 -19.53 -3.06
C ASN A 156 21.74 -18.16 -2.87
N LEU A 157 21.15 -17.13 -3.48
CA LEU A 157 21.55 -15.72 -3.41
C LEU A 157 20.54 -14.91 -2.61
N ASP A 158 20.95 -13.71 -2.18
CA ASP A 158 20.06 -12.76 -1.51
C ASP A 158 19.96 -11.43 -2.30
N VAL A 159 19.13 -10.52 -1.78
CA VAL A 159 18.86 -9.21 -2.40
C VAL A 159 20.12 -8.35 -2.57
N SER A 160 21.15 -8.52 -1.75
CA SER A 160 22.41 -7.78 -1.87
C SER A 160 23.12 -8.07 -3.20
N TYR A 161 22.96 -9.28 -3.75
CA TYR A 161 23.46 -9.60 -5.09
C TYR A 161 22.80 -8.72 -6.15
N VAL A 162 21.47 -8.54 -6.07
CA VAL A 162 20.74 -7.67 -6.99
C VAL A 162 21.22 -6.22 -6.85
N GLU A 163 21.37 -5.74 -5.62
CA GLU A 163 21.85 -4.38 -5.35
C GLU A 163 23.26 -4.14 -5.89
N HIS A 164 24.13 -5.14 -5.80
CA HIS A 164 25.47 -5.11 -6.39
C HIS A 164 25.41 -5.15 -7.93
N LEU A 165 24.61 -6.03 -8.52
CA LEU A 165 24.43 -6.20 -9.97
C LEU A 165 24.01 -4.90 -10.67
N ILE A 166 23.13 -4.14 -10.02
CA ILE A 166 22.63 -2.86 -10.56
C ILE A 166 23.39 -1.65 -10.05
N SER A 167 24.44 -1.83 -9.25
CA SER A 167 25.21 -0.72 -8.69
C SER A 167 25.74 0.18 -9.82
N GLY A 168 25.61 1.49 -9.64
CA GLY A 168 25.97 2.48 -10.66
C GLY A 168 24.98 2.66 -11.82
N ARG A 169 23.92 1.84 -11.93
CA ARG A 169 22.84 2.09 -12.90
C ARG A 169 21.98 3.26 -12.46
N LYS A 170 21.43 3.99 -13.43
CA LYS A 170 20.45 5.05 -13.18
C LYS A 170 19.20 4.49 -12.50
N ASP A 171 18.68 5.18 -11.49
CA ASP A 171 17.50 4.80 -10.70
C ASP A 171 17.63 3.44 -9.99
N ALA A 172 18.87 3.00 -9.70
CA ALA A 172 19.14 1.76 -8.97
C ALA A 172 18.41 1.71 -7.62
N ASP A 173 18.29 2.82 -6.90
CA ASP A 173 17.56 2.93 -5.63
C ASP A 173 16.05 2.64 -5.76
N LYS A 174 15.51 2.70 -6.98
CA LYS A 174 14.09 2.49 -7.30
C LYS A 174 13.85 1.24 -8.14
N TRP A 175 14.82 0.33 -8.21
CA TRP A 175 14.74 -0.84 -9.09
C TRP A 175 13.45 -1.66 -8.93
N ARG A 176 12.95 -1.83 -7.69
CA ARG A 176 11.69 -2.52 -7.39
C ARG A 176 10.45 -1.90 -8.05
N ARG A 177 10.55 -0.65 -8.50
CA ARG A 177 9.47 0.09 -9.15
C ARG A 177 9.72 0.35 -10.63
N ASN A 178 10.89 -0.02 -11.15
CA ASN A 178 11.33 0.25 -12.51
C ASN A 178 11.25 -1.04 -13.35
N PRO A 179 10.25 -1.19 -14.25
CA PRO A 179 10.08 -2.39 -15.07
C PRO A 179 11.32 -2.75 -15.89
N SER A 180 12.05 -1.76 -16.42
CA SER A 180 13.23 -2.01 -17.25
C SER A 180 14.39 -2.58 -16.44
N LEU A 181 14.59 -2.09 -15.21
CA LEU A 181 15.60 -2.68 -14.31
C LEU A 181 15.18 -4.08 -13.85
N LEU A 182 13.90 -4.29 -13.54
CA LEU A 182 13.39 -5.61 -13.17
C LEU A 182 13.63 -6.65 -14.28
N ILE A 183 13.34 -6.31 -15.53
CA ILE A 183 13.62 -7.18 -16.68
C ILE A 183 15.12 -7.51 -16.75
N ALA A 184 15.98 -6.48 -16.72
CA ALA A 184 17.42 -6.69 -16.79
C ALA A 184 17.97 -7.56 -15.65
N ILE A 185 17.41 -7.46 -14.44
CA ILE A 185 17.79 -8.30 -13.30
C ILE A 185 17.37 -9.76 -13.56
N VAL A 186 16.14 -10.00 -14.01
CA VAL A 186 15.64 -11.34 -14.34
C VAL A 186 16.52 -11.97 -15.43
N ASP A 187 16.84 -11.23 -16.48
CA ASP A 187 17.69 -11.72 -17.58
C ASP A 187 19.07 -12.14 -17.06
N SER A 188 19.75 -11.29 -16.27
CA SER A 188 21.05 -11.62 -15.69
C SER A 188 21.02 -12.80 -14.70
N LEU A 189 19.94 -12.95 -13.92
CA LEU A 189 19.79 -14.09 -13.01
C LEU A 189 19.54 -15.40 -13.76
N ASN A 190 18.76 -15.36 -14.85
CA ASN A 190 18.57 -16.52 -15.72
C ASN A 190 19.88 -16.94 -16.39
N GLU A 191 20.63 -16.00 -16.95
CA GLU A 191 21.96 -16.27 -17.54
C GLU A 191 22.90 -16.95 -16.51
N LYS A 192 22.87 -16.49 -15.25
CA LYS A 192 23.65 -17.09 -14.17
C LYS A 192 23.19 -18.52 -13.84
N LEU A 193 21.88 -18.75 -13.80
CA LEU A 193 21.30 -20.08 -13.54
C LEU A 193 21.64 -21.07 -14.66
N GLU A 194 21.54 -20.64 -15.92
CA GLU A 194 21.93 -21.44 -17.09
C GLU A 194 23.42 -21.81 -17.03
N PHE A 195 24.28 -20.86 -16.64
CA PHE A 195 25.71 -21.12 -16.47
C PHE A 195 26.00 -22.15 -15.38
N GLU A 196 25.31 -22.08 -14.24
CA GLU A 196 25.49 -23.06 -13.15
C GLU A 196 25.01 -24.46 -13.53
N TYR A 197 23.93 -24.58 -14.29
CA TYR A 197 23.48 -25.87 -14.80
C TYR A 197 24.39 -26.44 -15.89
N ALA A 198 24.97 -25.60 -16.74
CA ALA A 198 25.92 -26.05 -17.76
C ALA A 198 27.27 -26.52 -17.17
N ALA A 199 27.58 -26.14 -15.93
CA ALA A 199 28.80 -26.51 -15.22
C ALA A 199 28.69 -27.78 -14.37
N GLN A 200 27.48 -28.38 -14.28
CA GLN A 200 27.19 -29.64 -13.57
C GLN A 200 27.21 -30.83 -14.53
#